data_AF-A0A562TVQ8-F1
#
_entry.id   AF-A0A562TVQ8-F1
#
_cell.length_a   1.000
_cell.length_b   1.000
_cell.length_c   1.000
_cell.angle_alpha   90.00
_cell.angle_beta   90.00
_cell.angle_gamma   90.00
#
_symmetry.space_group_name_H-M   'P 1'
#
loop_
_entity.id
_entity.type
_entity.pdbx_description
1 polymer ?
#
loop_
_entity_poly.entity_id
_entity_poly.type
_entity_poly.pdbx_seq_one_letter_code
_entity_poly.pdbx_strand_id
1 'polypeptide(L)'
;MRGEPGEVVKPQTNIADKYATILGVDRSDIQNGRLYAFVDQWMGTPYKFGGLDKDGIDCSGLALLLEQQVYGINIPRTTGQQVIAIKRKYEEQLTEGDLVFFDYDGKKFSHVGIYLQNGYYVHASSSHGVMITKLHDPYTYKYFSRCGSIIPDDTSASNGK
;
A
#
# COMPACT_ATOMS: atom_id res chain seq x y z
N MET A 1 -12.96 8.07 -5.76
CA MET A 1 -13.17 7.16 -4.61
C MET A 1 -14.54 7.46 -3.99
N ARG A 2 -15.23 6.47 -3.41
CA ARG A 2 -16.54 6.63 -2.73
C ARG A 2 -16.37 6.43 -1.22
N GLY A 3 -17.28 6.95 -0.40
CA GLY A 3 -17.22 6.87 1.07
C GLY A 3 -16.22 7.85 1.70
N GLU A 4 -16.07 7.78 3.01
CA GLU A 4 -15.06 8.54 3.78
C GLU A 4 -13.78 7.71 4.01
N PRO A 5 -12.61 8.34 4.27
CA PRO A 5 -11.40 7.60 4.65
C PRO A 5 -11.65 6.70 5.87
N GLY A 6 -11.15 5.46 5.83
CA GLY A 6 -11.39 4.43 6.84
C GLY A 6 -12.68 3.62 6.62
N GLU A 7 -13.58 4.05 5.74
CA GLU A 7 -14.81 3.32 5.43
C GLU A 7 -14.57 2.24 4.37
N VAL A 8 -15.00 1.01 4.66
CA VAL A 8 -15.05 -0.08 3.67
C VAL A 8 -16.35 0.00 2.89
N VAL A 9 -16.28 0.59 1.69
CA VAL A 9 -17.40 0.63 0.74
C VAL A 9 -17.19 -0.36 -0.39
N LYS A 10 -18.28 -0.96 -0.90
CA LYS A 10 -18.20 -1.88 -2.03
C LYS A 10 -17.58 -1.20 -3.28
N PRO A 11 -16.65 -1.86 -3.98
CA PRO A 11 -16.08 -1.35 -5.22
C PRO A 11 -17.13 -1.24 -6.33
N GLN A 12 -16.82 -0.41 -7.34
CA GLN A 12 -17.52 -0.48 -8.62
C GLN A 12 -17.23 -1.84 -9.29
N THR A 13 -18.22 -2.40 -10.01
CA THR A 13 -18.11 -3.74 -10.59
C THR A 13 -16.89 -3.92 -11.49
N ASN A 14 -16.62 -2.95 -12.37
CA ASN A 14 -15.45 -2.98 -13.26
C ASN A 14 -14.12 -2.98 -12.49
N ILE A 15 -14.03 -2.26 -11.38
CA ILE A 15 -12.84 -2.26 -10.50
C ILE A 15 -12.71 -3.64 -9.84
N ALA A 16 -13.82 -4.18 -9.29
CA ALA A 16 -13.82 -5.48 -8.66
C ALA A 16 -13.37 -6.60 -9.62
N ASP A 17 -13.94 -6.63 -10.83
CA ASP A 17 -13.60 -7.63 -11.87
C ASP A 17 -12.13 -7.53 -12.29
N LYS A 18 -11.62 -6.31 -12.49
CA LYS A 18 -10.22 -6.06 -12.86
C LYS A 18 -9.27 -6.59 -11.79
N TYR A 19 -9.47 -6.21 -10.52
CA TYR A 19 -8.55 -6.59 -9.46
C TYR A 19 -8.69 -8.03 -9.01
N ALA A 20 -9.89 -8.61 -9.05
CA ALA A 20 -10.06 -10.05 -8.87
C ALA A 20 -9.22 -10.85 -9.87
N THR A 21 -9.20 -10.42 -11.14
CA THR A 21 -8.40 -11.05 -12.20
C THR A 21 -6.89 -10.87 -11.96
N ILE A 22 -6.43 -9.66 -11.63
CA ILE A 22 -4.99 -9.37 -11.40
C ILE A 22 -4.46 -10.17 -10.20
N LEU A 23 -5.25 -10.25 -9.14
CA LEU A 23 -4.86 -10.88 -7.87
C LEU A 23 -5.14 -12.38 -7.85
N GLY A 24 -5.90 -12.91 -8.82
CA GLY A 24 -6.28 -14.31 -8.85
C GLY A 24 -7.15 -14.71 -7.65
N VAL A 25 -8.11 -13.87 -7.29
CA VAL A 25 -9.07 -14.10 -6.18
C VAL A 25 -10.50 -14.04 -6.69
N ASP A 26 -11.47 -14.50 -5.89
CA ASP A 26 -12.87 -14.35 -6.26
C ASP A 26 -13.28 -12.88 -6.23
N ARG A 27 -14.18 -12.49 -7.14
CA ARG A 27 -14.72 -11.12 -7.17
C ARG A 27 -15.35 -10.72 -5.84
N SER A 28 -15.94 -11.67 -5.12
CA SER A 28 -16.51 -11.46 -3.80
C SER A 28 -15.49 -11.14 -2.72
N ASP A 29 -14.19 -11.34 -2.96
CA ASP A 29 -13.15 -11.02 -1.98
C ASP A 29 -12.69 -9.56 -2.12
N ILE A 30 -12.98 -8.91 -3.25
CA ILE A 30 -12.69 -7.49 -3.48
C ILE A 30 -13.77 -6.64 -2.80
N GLN A 31 -13.55 -6.32 -1.52
CA GLN A 31 -14.50 -5.55 -0.71
C GLN A 31 -14.06 -4.11 -0.44
N ASN A 32 -12.76 -3.84 -0.38
CA ASN A 32 -12.23 -2.51 -0.07
C ASN A 32 -12.22 -1.59 -1.30
N GLY A 33 -13.38 -1.03 -1.63
CA GLY A 33 -13.56 -0.21 -2.83
C GLY A 33 -12.73 1.07 -2.85
N ARG A 34 -12.37 1.63 -1.68
CA ARG A 34 -11.47 2.79 -1.61
C ARG A 34 -10.05 2.41 -2.01
N LEU A 35 -9.52 1.32 -1.44
CA LEU A 35 -8.19 0.81 -1.75
C LEU A 35 -8.05 0.55 -3.25
N TYR A 36 -8.95 -0.25 -3.84
CA TYR A 36 -8.81 -0.61 -5.25
C TYR A 36 -9.08 0.56 -6.20
N ALA A 37 -9.94 1.51 -5.84
CA ALA A 37 -10.09 2.74 -6.62
C ALA A 37 -8.85 3.64 -6.54
N PHE A 38 -8.19 3.72 -5.38
CA PHE A 38 -6.90 4.42 -5.26
C PHE A 38 -5.86 3.75 -6.13
N VAL A 39 -5.68 2.43 -5.98
CA VAL A 39 -4.71 1.66 -6.78
C VAL A 39 -4.95 1.89 -8.27
N ASP A 40 -6.20 1.78 -8.74
CA ASP A 40 -6.58 2.01 -10.14
C ASP A 40 -6.19 3.38 -10.67
N GLN A 41 -6.44 4.42 -9.87
CA GLN A 41 -6.06 5.78 -10.23
C GLN A 41 -4.56 5.98 -10.33
N TRP A 42 -3.76 5.26 -9.53
CA TRP A 42 -2.31 5.42 -9.46
C TRP A 42 -1.52 4.49 -10.37
N MET A 43 -2.10 3.38 -10.82
CA MET A 43 -1.45 2.44 -11.75
C MET A 43 -0.76 3.16 -12.92
N GLY A 44 0.50 2.81 -13.18
CA GLY A 44 1.29 3.35 -14.27
C GLY A 44 1.90 4.74 -14.04
N THR A 45 1.60 5.41 -12.91
CA THR A 45 2.22 6.70 -12.58
C THR A 45 3.75 6.53 -12.55
N PRO A 46 4.55 7.35 -13.27
CA PRO A 46 6.00 7.21 -13.30
C PRO A 46 6.65 7.33 -11.93
N TYR A 47 7.78 6.67 -11.75
CA TYR A 47 8.57 6.86 -10.53
C TYR A 47 9.29 8.20 -10.56
N LYS A 48 9.22 8.94 -9.44
CA LYS A 48 10.01 10.15 -9.21
C LYS A 48 10.39 10.24 -7.74
N PHE A 49 11.69 10.24 -7.45
CA PHE A 49 12.19 10.39 -6.09
C PHE A 49 11.68 11.71 -5.46
N GLY A 50 11.08 11.63 -4.28
CA GLY A 50 10.44 12.75 -3.61
C GLY A 50 9.04 13.11 -4.16
N GLY A 51 8.60 12.51 -5.26
CA GLY A 51 7.33 12.80 -5.92
C GLY A 51 6.10 12.42 -5.09
N LEU A 52 5.01 13.17 -5.29
CA LEU A 52 3.73 13.03 -4.56
C LEU A 52 2.52 13.36 -5.47
N ASP A 53 2.68 13.25 -6.78
CA ASP A 53 1.65 13.62 -7.76
C ASP A 53 1.63 12.65 -8.96
N LYS A 54 0.76 12.92 -9.94
CA LYS A 54 0.58 12.09 -11.13
C LYS A 54 1.68 12.26 -12.19
N ASP A 55 2.54 13.27 -12.06
CA ASP A 55 3.72 13.44 -12.92
C ASP A 55 4.90 12.62 -12.38
N GLY A 56 4.87 12.27 -11.10
CA GLY A 56 5.62 11.14 -10.58
C GLY A 56 5.54 10.98 -9.06
N ILE A 57 5.74 9.74 -8.62
CA ILE A 57 5.64 9.35 -7.21
C ILE A 57 6.74 8.36 -6.83
N ASP A 58 7.21 8.40 -5.58
CA ASP A 58 8.08 7.35 -5.05
C ASP A 58 7.32 6.36 -4.15
N CYS A 59 8.01 5.31 -3.72
CA CYS A 59 7.40 4.21 -2.98
C CYS A 59 6.78 4.64 -1.65
N SER A 60 7.50 5.47 -0.88
CA SER A 60 7.01 5.97 0.40
C SER A 60 5.95 7.06 0.25
N GLY A 61 5.98 7.83 -0.84
CA GLY A 61 4.95 8.78 -1.22
C GLY A 61 3.65 8.09 -1.60
N LEU A 62 3.72 6.97 -2.33
CA LEU A 62 2.55 6.15 -2.65
C LEU A 62 1.89 5.59 -1.39
N ALA A 63 2.70 5.03 -0.47
CA ALA A 63 2.21 4.55 0.81
C ALA A 63 1.57 5.69 1.63
N LEU A 64 2.22 6.86 1.69
CA LEU A 64 1.69 8.03 2.39
C LEU A 64 0.30 8.43 1.87
N LEU A 65 0.17 8.60 0.56
CA LEU A 65 -1.11 9.02 -0.04
C LEU A 65 -2.18 7.94 0.10
N LEU A 66 -1.81 6.67 0.05
CA LEU A 66 -2.75 5.57 0.25
C LEU A 66 -3.28 5.58 1.68
N GLU A 67 -2.41 5.61 2.70
CA GLU A 67 -2.84 5.67 4.10
C GLU A 67 -3.74 6.87 4.37
N GLN A 68 -3.37 8.03 3.84
CA GLN A 68 -4.13 9.26 4.05
C GLN A 68 -5.49 9.23 3.33
N GLN A 69 -5.54 8.79 2.07
CA GLN A 69 -6.77 8.88 1.27
C GLN A 69 -7.69 7.68 1.47
N VAL A 70 -7.14 6.48 1.69
CA VAL A 70 -7.92 5.25 1.86
C VAL A 70 -8.34 5.10 3.31
N TYR A 71 -7.41 5.23 4.25
CA TYR A 71 -7.62 4.90 5.67
C TYR A 71 -7.73 6.13 6.59
N GLY A 72 -7.41 7.33 6.09
CA GLY A 72 -7.45 8.55 6.90
C GLY A 72 -6.28 8.66 7.88
N ILE A 73 -5.21 7.89 7.66
CA ILE A 73 -4.07 7.82 8.58
C ILE A 73 -2.90 8.62 8.00
N ASN A 74 -2.32 9.50 8.81
CA ASN A 74 -1.11 10.22 8.43
C ASN A 74 0.12 9.41 8.87
N ILE A 75 1.01 9.15 7.93
CA ILE A 75 2.27 8.44 8.20
C ILE A 75 3.47 9.32 7.83
N PRO A 76 4.69 8.99 8.30
CA PRO A 76 5.88 9.72 7.89
C PRO A 76 6.15 9.64 6.38
N ARG A 77 6.81 10.66 5.81
CA ARG A 77 7.09 10.73 4.37
C ARG A 77 8.14 9.72 3.89
N THR A 78 9.05 9.27 4.75
CA THR A 78 10.20 8.46 4.36
C THR A 78 10.05 7.00 4.76
N THR A 79 10.51 6.08 3.92
CA THR A 79 10.43 4.62 4.17
C THR A 79 11.01 4.22 5.54
N GLY A 80 12.15 4.83 5.90
CA GLY A 80 12.83 4.55 7.17
C GLY A 80 12.05 4.98 8.41
N GLN A 81 11.17 5.98 8.31
CA GLN A 81 10.26 6.35 9.39
C GLN A 81 8.96 5.54 9.35
N GLN A 82 8.46 5.20 8.16
CA GLN A 82 7.26 4.37 8.01
C GLN A 82 7.44 2.99 8.64
N VAL A 83 8.61 2.37 8.47
CA VAL A 83 8.89 1.05 9.08
C VAL A 83 8.92 1.07 10.61
N ILE A 84 9.13 2.24 11.22
CA ILE A 84 9.08 2.42 12.68
C ILE A 84 7.61 2.58 13.15
N ALA A 85 6.75 3.14 12.28
CA ALA A 85 5.34 3.38 12.58
C ALA A 85 4.46 2.11 12.49
N ILE A 86 4.96 1.01 11.91
CA ILE A 86 4.16 -0.21 11.79
C ILE A 86 4.14 -1.03 13.08
N LYS A 87 3.00 -1.64 13.37
CA LYS A 87 2.92 -2.85 14.20
C LYS A 87 3.39 -4.03 13.38
N ARG A 88 4.57 -4.57 13.72
CA ARG A 88 5.12 -5.73 13.03
C ARG A 88 4.14 -6.91 13.05
N LYS A 89 4.00 -7.55 11.89
CA LYS A 89 3.24 -8.79 11.69
C LYS A 89 4.14 -9.90 11.14
N TYR A 90 3.65 -11.14 11.24
CA TYR A 90 4.13 -12.22 10.38
C TYR A 90 3.45 -12.13 9.02
N GLU A 91 4.08 -12.69 7.99
CA GLU A 91 3.60 -12.57 6.62
C GLU A 91 2.20 -13.19 6.44
N GLU A 92 1.93 -14.30 7.12
CA GLU A 92 0.64 -15.00 7.06
C GLU A 92 -0.51 -14.21 7.70
N GLN A 93 -0.18 -13.12 8.40
CA GLN A 93 -1.13 -12.22 9.05
C GLN A 93 -1.39 -10.95 8.22
N LEU A 94 -0.80 -10.85 7.03
CA LEU A 94 -0.96 -9.68 6.18
C LEU A 94 -2.40 -9.52 5.72
N THR A 95 -2.89 -8.30 5.86
CA THR A 95 -4.21 -7.85 5.43
C THR A 95 -4.07 -6.63 4.53
N GLU A 96 -5.07 -6.39 3.69
CA GLU A 96 -5.12 -5.22 2.81
C GLU A 96 -4.74 -3.92 3.53
N GLY A 97 -3.77 -3.19 2.97
CA GLY A 97 -3.25 -1.94 3.54
C GLY A 97 -1.99 -2.10 4.36
N ASP A 98 -1.62 -3.31 4.78
CA ASP A 98 -0.35 -3.50 5.49
C ASP A 98 0.85 -3.11 4.61
N LEU A 99 1.86 -2.50 5.23
CA LEU A 99 3.07 -2.13 4.52
C LEU A 99 4.05 -3.30 4.49
N VAL A 100 4.69 -3.51 3.33
CA VAL A 100 5.74 -4.51 3.10
C VAL A 100 7.03 -3.80 2.72
N PHE A 101 8.14 -4.13 3.38
CA PHE A 101 9.42 -3.44 3.26
C PHE A 101 10.51 -4.35 2.71
N PHE A 102 11.40 -3.77 1.91
CA PHE A 102 12.46 -4.48 1.23
C PHE A 102 13.83 -3.80 1.40
N ASP A 103 14.88 -4.61 1.41
CA ASP A 103 16.28 -4.22 1.58
C ASP A 103 17.06 -4.36 0.24
N TYR A 104 16.76 -3.50 -0.74
CA TYR A 104 17.49 -3.46 -2.01
C TYR A 104 18.88 -2.82 -1.88
N ASP A 105 19.81 -3.26 -2.73
CA ASP A 105 21.16 -2.71 -2.90
C ASP A 105 21.94 -2.54 -1.58
N GLY A 106 21.74 -3.45 -0.63
CA GLY A 106 22.40 -3.44 0.68
C GLY A 106 21.93 -2.32 1.61
N LYS A 107 20.86 -1.60 1.26
CA LYS A 107 20.26 -0.54 2.07
C LYS A 107 19.02 -1.06 2.79
N LYS A 108 19.03 -0.96 4.12
CA LYS A 108 17.88 -1.34 4.95
C LYS A 108 16.67 -0.44 4.68
N PHE A 109 15.51 -1.05 4.51
CA PHE A 109 14.22 -0.39 4.30
C PHE A 109 14.28 0.63 3.17
N SER A 110 14.92 0.25 2.06
CA SER A 110 15.11 1.12 0.90
C SER A 110 13.85 1.22 0.04
N HIS A 111 12.90 0.29 0.21
CA HIS A 111 11.67 0.26 -0.56
C HIS A 111 10.49 -0.20 0.28
N VAL A 112 9.30 0.27 -0.09
CA VAL A 112 8.02 -0.08 0.54
C VAL A 112 6.95 -0.33 -0.53
N GLY A 113 6.06 -1.27 -0.23
CA GLY A 113 4.82 -1.50 -0.95
C GLY A 113 3.65 -1.63 0.01
N ILE A 114 2.45 -1.66 -0.53
CA ILE A 114 1.20 -1.82 0.22
C ILE A 114 0.59 -3.15 -0.19
N TYR A 115 0.38 -4.02 0.79
CA TYR A 115 -0.21 -5.34 0.60
C TYR A 115 -1.67 -5.22 0.16
N LEU A 116 -2.04 -6.03 -0.82
CA LEU A 116 -3.41 -6.17 -1.31
C LEU A 116 -3.98 -7.48 -0.76
N GLN A 117 -4.06 -8.50 -1.61
CA GLN A 117 -4.49 -9.85 -1.24
C GLN A 117 -3.65 -10.89 -1.98
N ASN A 118 -3.74 -12.15 -1.53
CA ASN A 118 -3.17 -13.30 -2.21
C ASN A 118 -1.67 -13.17 -2.53
N GLY A 119 -0.90 -12.59 -1.60
CA GLY A 119 0.54 -12.42 -1.80
C GLY A 119 0.90 -11.34 -2.83
N TYR A 120 0.00 -10.42 -3.17
CA TYR A 120 0.30 -9.30 -4.05
C TYR A 120 0.41 -7.99 -3.27
N TYR A 121 1.23 -7.09 -3.78
CA TYR A 121 1.38 -5.75 -3.26
C TYR A 121 1.51 -4.74 -4.40
N VAL A 122 1.06 -3.50 -4.15
CA VAL A 122 1.27 -2.37 -5.05
C VAL A 122 2.48 -1.55 -4.58
N HIS A 123 3.28 -1.05 -5.51
CA HIS A 123 4.42 -0.18 -5.21
C HIS A 123 4.80 0.70 -6.40
N ALA A 124 5.57 1.76 -6.16
CA ALA A 124 6.20 2.54 -7.22
C ALA A 124 7.58 1.95 -7.59
N SER A 125 7.66 1.25 -8.71
CA SER A 125 8.89 0.70 -9.27
C SER A 125 9.70 1.76 -10.00
N SER A 126 11.02 1.83 -9.76
CA SER A 126 11.91 2.81 -10.38
C SER A 126 11.94 2.74 -11.91
N SER A 127 11.66 1.58 -12.49
CA SER A 127 11.70 1.34 -13.94
C SER A 127 10.31 1.27 -14.61
N HIS A 128 9.27 0.94 -13.85
CA HIS A 128 7.93 0.66 -14.42
C HIS A 128 6.82 1.55 -13.84
N GLY A 129 7.16 2.47 -12.92
CA GLY A 129 6.17 3.27 -12.22
C GLY A 129 5.33 2.44 -11.24
N VAL A 130 4.13 2.91 -10.93
CA VAL A 130 3.23 2.22 -10.01
C VAL A 130 2.71 0.93 -10.64
N MET A 131 3.03 -0.19 -10.01
CA MET A 131 2.69 -1.53 -10.48
C MET A 131 2.32 -2.47 -9.34
N ILE A 132 1.74 -3.62 -9.70
CA ILE A 132 1.39 -4.70 -8.77
C ILE A 132 2.33 -5.88 -9.03
N THR A 133 2.89 -6.41 -7.96
CA THR A 133 3.88 -7.50 -7.99
C THR A 133 3.51 -8.57 -6.98
N LYS A 134 3.89 -9.83 -7.25
CA LYS A 134 3.81 -10.91 -6.27
C LYS A 134 4.94 -10.79 -5.26
N LEU A 135 4.61 -10.83 -3.97
CA LEU A 135 5.56 -10.81 -2.86
C LEU A 135 6.56 -11.96 -2.96
N HIS A 136 6.06 -13.15 -3.29
CA HIS A 136 6.85 -14.38 -3.45
C HIS A 136 7.56 -14.52 -4.81
N ASP A 137 7.64 -13.46 -5.61
CA ASP A 137 8.52 -13.48 -6.79
C ASP A 137 9.98 -13.64 -6.31
N PRO A 138 10.73 -14.68 -6.73
CA PRO A 138 12.11 -14.90 -6.27
C PRO A 138 13.04 -13.69 -6.46
N TYR A 139 12.77 -12.83 -7.45
CA TYR A 139 13.56 -11.62 -7.69
C TYR A 139 13.37 -10.56 -6.59
N THR A 140 12.17 -10.44 -6.02
CA THR A 140 11.85 -9.47 -4.96
C THR A 140 11.92 -10.08 -3.56
N TYR A 141 11.50 -11.34 -3.41
CA TYR A 141 11.25 -11.97 -2.11
C TYR A 141 12.52 -12.10 -1.27
N LYS A 142 13.67 -12.34 -1.91
CA LYS A 142 14.97 -12.38 -1.22
C LYS A 142 15.36 -11.07 -0.52
N TYR A 143 14.71 -9.96 -0.85
CA TYR A 143 14.91 -8.66 -0.22
C TYR A 143 13.81 -8.33 0.79
N PHE A 144 12.75 -9.14 0.91
CA PHE A 144 11.68 -8.90 1.86
C PHE A 144 12.23 -8.93 3.29
N SER A 145 11.94 -7.88 4.06
CA SER A 145 12.62 -7.61 5.34
C SER A 145 11.64 -7.47 6.50
N ARG A 146 10.53 -6.75 6.28
CA ARG A 146 9.54 -6.50 7.34
C ARG A 146 8.17 -6.23 6.76
N CYS A 147 7.13 -6.52 7.55
CA CYS A 147 5.78 -6.10 7.24
C CYS A 147 4.98 -5.77 8.51
N GLY A 148 3.85 -5.09 8.34
CA GLY A 148 2.99 -4.71 9.46
C GLY A 148 1.93 -3.68 9.10
N SER A 149 0.97 -3.50 10.01
CA SER A 149 -0.08 -2.47 9.89
C SER A 149 0.41 -1.14 10.43
N ILE A 150 -0.01 -0.04 9.82
CA ILE A 150 0.02 1.25 10.49
C ILE A 150 -1.01 1.24 11.62
N ILE A 151 -0.59 1.64 12.82
CA ILE A 151 -1.51 1.91 13.92
C ILE A 151 -1.78 3.41 13.91
N PRO A 152 -3.04 3.86 13.84
CA PRO A 152 -3.37 5.27 14.09
C PRO A 152 -2.82 5.68 15.45
N ASP A 153 -2.09 6.80 15.54
CA ASP A 153 -1.77 7.36 16.85
C ASP A 153 -3.10 7.66 17.58
N ASP A 154 -3.31 7.06 18.76
CA ASP A 154 -4.51 7.25 19.62
C ASP A 154 -4.73 8.72 20.07
N THR A 155 -3.92 9.68 19.60
CA THR A 155 -3.97 11.08 20.03
C THR A 155 -5.12 11.91 19.42
N SER A 156 -5.97 11.34 18.57
CA SER A 156 -7.23 11.99 18.16
C SER A 156 -8.43 11.68 19.08
N ALA A 157 -8.27 10.91 20.16
CA ALA A 157 -9.35 10.55 21.08
C ALA A 157 -9.38 11.37 22.40
N SER A 158 -8.54 12.39 22.58
CA SER A 158 -8.59 13.24 23.78
C SER A 158 -8.46 14.74 23.47
N ASN A 159 -9.56 15.35 23.04
CA ASN A 159 -9.83 16.77 23.31
C ASN A 159 -11.35 16.96 23.44
N GLY A 160 -11.86 16.47 24.56
CA GLY A 160 -13.19 16.78 25.06
C GLY A 160 -13.10 17.09 26.54
N LYS A 161 -12.72 18.32 26.86
CA LYS A 161 -13.01 18.96 28.14
C LYS A 161 -13.55 20.35 27.87
#